data_AF-A0A7J7U2T4-F1
#
_entry.id   AF-A0A7J7U2T4-F1
#
_cell.length_a   1.000
_cell.length_b   1.000
_cell.length_c   1.000
_cell.angle_alpha   90.00
_cell.angle_beta   90.00
_cell.angle_gamma   90.00
#
_symmetry.space_group_name_H-M   'P 1'
#
loop_
_entity.id
_entity.type
_entity.pdbx_description
1 polymer ?
#
loop_
_entity_poly.entity_id
_entity_poly.type
_entity_poly.pdbx_seq_one_letter_code
_entity_poly.pdbx_strand_id
1 'polypeptide(L)'
;MDVGSKEVLMESPPVLEMSIAGPEAQQRLALSERVGTTATFSIGSTGIVVYDYQRLLIAYKPAPGTYCYIMKMAPEAIPSLEALTRKFQNFQVKPEVPPAKLSQEKGHDTGSASNGDLDFLGNTVNTLCGEVPLYYI
;
A
#
# COMPACT_ATOMS: atom_id res chain seq x y z
N MET A 1 -43.79 -46.58 50.64
CA MET A 1 -44.18 -45.24 50.15
C MET A 1 -43.26 -44.27 50.86
N ASP A 2 -41.99 -44.27 50.49
CA ASP A 2 -41.37 -43.58 49.34
C ASP A 2 -40.71 -42.29 49.82
N VAL A 3 -39.49 -42.12 49.32
CA VAL A 3 -38.40 -41.26 49.74
C VAL A 3 -38.75 -39.78 49.63
N GLY A 4 -38.61 -39.04 50.73
CA GLY A 4 -38.58 -37.58 50.71
C GLY A 4 -37.13 -37.10 50.66
N SER A 5 -36.50 -37.19 49.49
CA SER A 5 -35.16 -36.64 49.28
C SER A 5 -35.18 -35.13 49.36
N LYS A 6 -34.27 -34.60 50.17
CA LYS A 6 -34.02 -33.19 50.39
C LYS A 6 -33.06 -32.71 49.31
N GLU A 7 -33.59 -32.17 48.21
CA GLU A 7 -32.78 -31.52 47.18
C GLU A 7 -32.48 -30.09 47.63
N VAL A 8 -31.28 -29.87 48.17
CA VAL A 8 -30.76 -28.51 48.43
C VAL A 8 -30.36 -27.93 47.08
N LEU A 9 -31.02 -26.82 46.72
CA LEU A 9 -30.77 -26.02 45.52
C LEU A 9 -29.27 -25.65 45.44
N MET A 10 -28.55 -26.24 44.50
CA MET A 10 -27.20 -25.80 44.16
C MET A 10 -27.31 -24.57 43.27
N GLU A 11 -27.15 -23.37 43.84
CA GLU A 11 -26.88 -22.17 43.06
C GLU A 11 -25.54 -22.34 42.35
N SER A 12 -25.56 -22.36 41.02
CA SER A 12 -24.36 -22.42 40.20
C SER A 12 -23.64 -21.06 40.26
N PRO A 13 -22.32 -21.01 40.44
CA PRO A 13 -21.59 -19.74 40.44
C PRO A 13 -21.65 -19.09 39.04
N PRO A 14 -21.63 -17.74 38.94
CA PRO A 14 -21.61 -17.07 37.65
C PRO A 14 -20.30 -17.40 36.92
N VAL A 15 -20.42 -18.07 35.77
CA VAL A 15 -19.29 -18.28 34.86
C VAL A 15 -19.12 -17.00 34.05
N LEU A 16 -18.05 -16.25 34.34
CA LEU A 16 -17.61 -15.14 33.49
C LEU A 16 -16.92 -15.75 32.26
N GLU A 17 -17.63 -15.84 31.14
CA GLU A 17 -17.02 -16.18 29.85
C GLU A 17 -16.08 -15.05 29.40
N MET A 18 -14.83 -15.11 29.87
CA MET A 18 -13.75 -14.28 29.33
C MET A 18 -13.31 -14.88 28.01
N SER A 19 -13.85 -14.36 26.91
CA SER A 19 -13.40 -14.72 25.57
C SER A 19 -11.96 -14.24 25.37
N ILE A 20 -11.00 -15.16 25.44
CA ILE A 20 -9.61 -14.92 25.07
C ILE A 20 -9.56 -14.96 23.54
N ALA A 21 -9.93 -13.87 22.88
CA ALA A 21 -9.59 -13.70 21.48
C ALA A 21 -8.06 -13.66 21.40
N GLY A 22 -7.47 -14.78 20.95
CA GLY A 22 -6.03 -14.89 20.79
C GLY A 22 -5.48 -13.85 19.80
N PRO A 23 -4.16 -13.62 19.78
CA PRO A 23 -3.52 -12.66 18.88
C PRO A 23 -3.92 -12.88 17.41
N GLU A 24 -4.16 -14.13 17.01
CA GLU A 24 -4.62 -14.48 15.66
C GLU A 24 -6.04 -14.03 15.36
N ALA A 25 -6.96 -14.06 16.34
CA ALA A 25 -8.32 -13.55 16.17
C ALA A 25 -8.31 -12.02 16.08
N GLN A 26 -7.48 -11.35 16.89
CA GLN A 26 -7.23 -9.91 16.78
C GLN A 26 -6.54 -9.54 15.45
N GLN A 27 -5.59 -10.35 14.98
CA GLN A 27 -4.91 -10.16 13.71
C GLN A 27 -5.86 -10.37 12.53
N ARG A 28 -6.74 -11.38 12.58
CA ARG A 28 -7.78 -11.61 11.58
C ARG A 28 -8.81 -10.49 11.58
N LEU A 29 -9.21 -9.97 12.74
CA LEU A 29 -10.06 -8.79 12.84
C LEU A 29 -9.38 -7.55 12.25
N ALA A 30 -8.11 -7.29 12.60
CA ALA A 30 -7.29 -6.23 12.02
C ALA A 30 -7.06 -6.41 10.50
N LEU A 31 -7.02 -7.64 10.00
CA LEU A 31 -6.96 -7.95 8.57
C LEU A 31 -8.33 -7.76 7.90
N SER A 32 -9.44 -8.06 8.59
CA SER A 32 -10.80 -7.96 8.05
C SER A 32 -11.37 -6.53 8.09
N GLU A 33 -10.95 -5.70 9.05
CA GLU A 33 -11.24 -4.25 9.06
C GLU A 33 -10.51 -3.54 7.92
N ARG A 34 -9.44 -4.14 7.38
CA ARG A 34 -8.80 -3.74 6.14
C ARG A 34 -9.47 -4.43 4.96
N VAL A 35 -10.68 -4.01 4.60
CA VAL A 35 -11.02 -4.03 3.16
C VAL A 35 -9.92 -3.21 2.49
N GLY A 36 -8.97 -3.90 1.86
CA GLY A 36 -7.70 -3.30 1.46
C GLY A 36 -7.94 -2.13 0.51
N THR A 37 -7.76 -0.90 0.99
CA THR A 37 -7.77 0.31 0.16
C THR A 37 -6.58 0.36 -0.78
N THR A 38 -5.55 -0.46 -0.50
CA THR A 38 -4.36 -0.59 -1.32
C THR A 38 -4.10 -2.03 -1.75
N ALA A 39 -3.57 -2.23 -2.95
CA ALA A 39 -3.09 -3.53 -3.44
C ALA A 39 -1.64 -3.42 -3.93
N THR A 40 -0.80 -4.37 -3.55
CA THR A 40 0.62 -4.39 -3.91
C THR A 40 0.93 -5.56 -4.83
N PHE A 41 1.65 -5.31 -5.91
CA PHE A 41 2.05 -6.31 -6.91
C PHE A 41 3.53 -6.17 -7.25
N SER A 42 4.15 -7.29 -7.59
CA SER A 42 5.48 -7.29 -8.19
C SER A 42 5.38 -7.17 -9.71
N ILE A 43 6.26 -6.38 -10.32
CA ILE A 43 6.46 -6.30 -11.76
C ILE A 43 7.92 -6.62 -12.08
N GLY A 44 8.15 -7.65 -12.88
CA GLY A 44 9.50 -8.16 -13.12
C GLY A 44 10.12 -8.75 -11.86
N SER A 45 11.46 -8.74 -11.78
CA SER A 45 12.20 -9.34 -10.66
C SER A 45 12.35 -8.42 -9.44
N THR A 46 12.28 -7.10 -9.63
CA THR A 46 12.62 -6.10 -8.60
C THR A 46 11.60 -4.97 -8.46
N GLY A 47 10.67 -4.86 -9.41
CA GLY A 47 9.69 -3.79 -9.43
C GLY A 47 8.53 -4.07 -8.49
N ILE A 48 8.08 -3.04 -7.79
CA ILE A 48 6.91 -3.09 -6.91
C ILE A 48 5.93 -1.98 -7.30
N VAL A 49 4.67 -2.34 -7.49
CA VAL A 49 3.55 -1.43 -7.72
C VAL A 49 2.61 -1.47 -6.53
N VAL A 50 2.19 -0.30 -6.06
CA VAL A 50 1.09 -0.13 -5.10
C VAL A 50 -0.02 0.64 -5.80
N TYR A 51 -1.20 0.03 -5.86
CA TYR A 51 -2.45 0.73 -6.12
C TYR A 51 -2.99 1.26 -4.81
N ASP A 52 -3.34 2.54 -4.75
CA ASP A 52 -4.15 3.12 -3.68
C ASP A 52 -5.50 3.55 -4.29
N TYR A 53 -6.52 2.72 -4.07
CA TYR A 53 -7.86 2.94 -4.60
C TYR A 53 -8.61 4.03 -3.85
N GLN A 54 -8.26 4.30 -2.59
CA GLN A 54 -8.87 5.36 -1.81
C GLN A 54 -8.40 6.74 -2.27
N ARG A 55 -7.10 6.87 -2.56
CA ARG A 55 -6.48 8.12 -3.03
C ARG A 55 -6.44 8.24 -4.55
N LEU A 56 -6.89 7.20 -5.25
CA LEU A 56 -6.88 7.09 -6.71
C LEU A 56 -5.51 7.38 -7.30
N LEU A 57 -4.49 6.70 -6.79
CA LEU A 57 -3.11 6.81 -7.29
C LEU A 57 -2.41 5.45 -7.38
N ILE A 58 -1.37 5.40 -8.19
CA ILE A 58 -0.49 4.25 -8.35
C ILE A 58 0.93 4.72 -8.07
N ALA A 59 1.64 3.98 -7.22
CA ALA A 59 3.07 4.14 -7.01
C ALA A 59 3.83 2.98 -7.63
N TYR A 60 4.88 3.24 -8.39
CA TYR A 60 5.75 2.21 -8.97
C TYR A 60 7.21 2.49 -8.67
N LYS A 61 7.88 1.54 -8.01
CA LYS A 61 9.32 1.55 -7.75
C LYS A 61 9.98 0.45 -8.58
N PRO A 62 10.81 0.77 -9.59
CA PRO A 62 11.39 -0.26 -10.46
C PRO A 62 12.38 -1.18 -9.75
N ALA A 63 13.14 -0.65 -8.81
CA ALA A 63 14.11 -1.40 -8.01
C ALA A 63 14.35 -0.74 -6.65
N PRO A 64 14.82 -1.48 -5.63
CA PRO A 64 15.21 -0.91 -4.34
C PRO A 64 16.20 0.25 -4.49
N GLY A 65 16.04 1.30 -3.67
CA GLY A 65 16.96 2.45 -3.64
C GLY A 65 16.99 3.37 -4.87
N THR A 66 16.09 3.19 -5.85
CA THR A 66 16.10 4.00 -7.09
C THR A 66 15.22 5.25 -6.96
N TYR A 67 14.01 5.22 -7.53
CA TYR A 67 13.02 6.30 -7.57
C TYR A 67 11.61 5.71 -7.57
N CYS A 68 10.59 6.53 -7.31
CA CYS A 68 9.19 6.13 -7.37
C CYS A 68 8.43 6.98 -8.39
N TYR A 69 7.70 6.34 -9.29
CA TYR A 69 6.70 7.01 -10.12
C TYR A 69 5.37 7.07 -9.39
N ILE A 70 4.76 8.25 -9.33
CA ILE A 70 3.42 8.47 -8.79
C ILE A 70 2.50 8.87 -9.94
N MET A 71 1.45 8.08 -10.20
CA MET A 71 0.47 8.33 -11.25
C MET A 71 -0.93 8.45 -10.66
N LYS A 72 -1.73 9.39 -11.16
CA LYS A 72 -3.15 9.47 -10.79
C LYS A 72 -3.97 8.45 -11.57
N MET A 73 -5.03 7.93 -10.94
CA MET A 73 -6.06 7.11 -11.57
C MET A 73 -7.33 7.94 -11.74
N ALA A 74 -8.06 7.68 -12.82
CA ALA A 74 -9.46 8.08 -12.92
C ALA A 74 -10.34 6.94 -12.38
N PRO A 75 -11.38 7.20 -11.56
CA PRO A 75 -12.30 6.19 -11.05
C PRO A 75 -12.87 5.27 -12.13
N GLU A 76 -13.17 5.85 -13.29
CA GLU A 76 -13.74 5.18 -14.46
C GLU A 76 -12.72 4.41 -15.30
N ALA A 77 -11.43 4.61 -15.08
CA ALA A 77 -10.35 4.07 -15.91
C ALA A 77 -9.14 3.63 -15.07
N ILE A 78 -9.38 2.83 -14.04
CA ILE A 78 -8.31 2.20 -13.24
C ILE A 78 -7.55 1.20 -14.14
N PRO A 79 -6.22 1.39 -14.37
CA PRO A 79 -5.48 0.53 -15.28
C PRO A 79 -5.25 -0.85 -14.66
N SER A 80 -5.37 -1.90 -15.47
CA SER A 80 -4.99 -3.25 -15.05
C SER A 80 -3.47 -3.37 -14.82
N LEU A 81 -3.07 -4.38 -14.04
CA LEU A 81 -1.65 -4.68 -13.81
C LEU A 81 -0.91 -4.97 -15.13
N GLU A 82 -1.58 -5.62 -16.08
CA GLU A 82 -1.01 -5.91 -17.40
C GLU A 82 -0.79 -4.62 -18.21
N ALA A 83 -1.75 -3.69 -18.18
CA ALA A 83 -1.62 -2.39 -18.85
C ALA A 83 -0.44 -1.58 -18.28
N LEU A 84 -0.28 -1.58 -16.96
CA LEU A 84 0.89 -0.98 -16.30
C LEU A 84 2.19 -1.67 -16.68
N THR A 85 2.23 -3.01 -16.69
CA THR A 85 3.42 -3.77 -17.05
C THR A 85 3.91 -3.41 -18.45
N ARG A 86 2.99 -3.32 -19.43
CA ARG A 86 3.31 -2.86 -20.79
C ARG A 86 3.81 -1.41 -20.79
N LYS A 87 3.18 -0.51 -20.03
CA LYS A 87 3.63 0.88 -19.87
C LYS A 87 5.07 0.95 -19.35
N PHE A 88 5.42 0.15 -18.34
CA PHE A 88 6.75 0.13 -17.72
C PHE A 88 7.83 -0.57 -18.56
N GLN A 89 7.47 -1.55 -19.39
CA GLN A 89 8.39 -2.07 -20.40
C GLN A 89 8.80 -0.98 -21.38
N ASN A 90 7.86 -0.14 -21.83
CA ASN A 90 8.18 0.94 -22.76
C ASN A 90 9.12 2.00 -22.14
N PHE A 91 9.04 2.24 -20.83
CA PHE A 91 9.98 3.13 -20.13
C PHE A 91 11.40 2.56 -20.08
N GLN A 92 11.57 1.24 -19.98
CA GLN A 92 12.88 0.59 -19.96
C GLN A 92 13.54 0.52 -21.36
N VAL A 93 12.75 0.51 -22.44
CA VAL A 93 13.26 0.41 -23.82
C VAL A 93 13.69 1.77 -24.39
N LYS A 94 13.54 2.88 -23.65
CA LYS A 94 14.05 4.19 -24.06
C LYS A 94 15.29 4.62 -23.25
N PRO A 95 16.51 4.19 -23.61
CA PRO A 95 17.72 4.82 -23.12
C PRO A 95 17.93 6.14 -23.85
N GLU A 96 17.24 7.20 -23.43
CA GLU A 96 17.73 8.56 -23.69
C GLU A 96 18.75 8.90 -22.61
N VAL A 97 19.98 8.44 -22.84
CA VAL A 97 21.17 9.05 -22.22
C VAL A 97 21.28 10.45 -22.85
N PRO A 98 21.16 11.56 -22.10
CA PRO A 98 21.64 12.83 -22.61
C PRO A 98 23.17 12.72 -22.66
N PRO A 99 23.84 13.06 -23.78
CA PRO A 99 25.28 13.15 -23.77
C PRO A 99 25.67 14.22 -22.76
N ALA A 100 26.51 13.85 -21.79
CA ALA A 100 27.23 14.81 -20.96
C ALA A 100 28.08 15.70 -21.89
N LYS A 101 27.53 16.85 -22.27
CA LYS A 101 28.29 17.98 -22.80
C LYS A 101 28.16 19.12 -21.80
N LEU A 102 29.26 19.29 -21.08
CA LEU A 102 29.62 20.48 -20.33
C LEU A 102 29.51 21.71 -21.24
N SER A 103 28.44 22.50 -21.09
CA SER A 103 28.39 23.90 -21.55
C SER A 103 27.36 24.67 -20.72
N GLN A 104 27.88 25.65 -20.01
CA GLN A 104 27.23 26.72 -19.27
C GLN A 104 26.41 27.62 -20.22
N GLU A 105 25.11 27.81 -19.96
CA GLU A 105 24.40 29.11 -19.99
C GLU A 105 22.90 28.97 -19.65
N LYS A 106 22.53 29.56 -18.51
CA LYS A 106 21.29 30.26 -18.13
C LYS A 106 20.04 30.08 -19.02
N GLY A 107 19.01 29.46 -18.45
CA GLY A 107 17.63 29.52 -18.96
C GLY A 107 16.66 28.89 -17.96
N HIS A 108 15.58 29.59 -17.64
CA HIS A 108 14.60 29.23 -16.62
C HIS A 108 13.96 27.86 -16.87
N ASP A 109 13.96 27.00 -15.85
CA ASP A 109 12.78 26.32 -15.34
C ASP A 109 13.24 25.44 -14.18
N THR A 110 13.15 26.00 -12.98
CA THR A 110 13.25 25.23 -11.74
C THR A 110 12.03 24.31 -11.72
N GLY A 111 12.19 23.12 -12.30
CA GLY A 111 11.36 21.96 -12.01
C GLY A 111 11.40 21.76 -10.51
N SER A 112 10.44 22.38 -9.84
CA SER A 112 10.25 22.32 -8.40
C SER A 112 10.16 20.84 -8.07
N ALA A 113 11.20 20.33 -7.40
CA ALA A 113 11.05 19.13 -6.59
C ALA A 113 10.04 19.52 -5.50
N SER A 114 8.76 19.44 -5.87
CA SER A 114 7.65 19.48 -4.95
C SER A 114 7.94 18.33 -4.01
N ASN A 115 8.50 18.66 -2.85
CA ASN A 115 8.48 17.86 -1.65
C ASN A 115 7.00 17.71 -1.29
N GLY A 116 6.30 16.93 -2.12
CA GLY A 116 4.86 16.77 -2.12
C GLY A 116 4.54 16.03 -0.85
N ASP A 117 3.91 16.76 0.04
CA ASP A 117 3.39 16.34 1.33
C ASP A 117 3.17 14.82 1.40
N LEU A 118 4.11 14.09 2.01
CA LEU A 118 4.09 12.62 2.07
C LEU A 118 2.80 12.11 2.72
N ASP A 119 2.17 12.93 3.56
CA ASP A 119 0.86 12.66 4.17
C ASP A 119 -0.27 12.49 3.14
N PHE A 120 -0.09 13.02 1.91
CA PHE A 120 -1.02 12.85 0.80
C PHE A 120 -0.91 11.49 0.11
N LEU A 121 0.21 10.77 0.20
CA LEU A 121 0.42 9.54 -0.55
C LEU A 121 -0.12 8.28 0.14
N GLY A 122 -0.35 8.35 1.45
CA GLY A 122 -0.81 7.21 2.26
C GLY A 122 0.33 6.28 2.70
N ASN A 123 0.10 5.53 3.79
CA ASN A 123 1.14 4.78 4.49
C ASN A 123 1.83 3.72 3.63
N THR A 124 1.09 3.01 2.76
CA THR A 124 1.65 1.96 1.91
C THR A 124 2.60 2.56 0.86
N VAL A 125 2.22 3.71 0.27
CA VAL A 125 3.07 4.41 -0.71
C VAL A 125 4.26 5.06 -0.02
N ASN A 126 4.09 5.63 1.17
CA ASN A 126 5.22 6.15 1.95
C ASN A 126 6.22 5.06 2.32
N THR A 127 5.74 3.87 2.69
CA THR A 127 6.61 2.70 2.93
C THR A 127 7.40 2.33 1.68
N LEU A 128 6.79 2.42 0.49
CA LEU A 128 7.47 2.07 -0.76
C LEU A 128 8.47 3.15 -1.21
N CYS A 129 8.08 4.42 -1.11
CA CYS A 129 8.71 5.54 -1.83
C CYS A 129 9.40 6.57 -0.92
N GLY A 130 9.22 6.53 0.40
CA GLY A 130 9.58 7.63 1.31
C GLY A 130 11.07 7.99 1.40
N GLU A 131 11.96 7.10 0.95
CA GLU A 131 13.42 7.30 0.97
C GLU A 131 14.02 7.55 -0.42
N VAL A 132 13.19 7.67 -1.46
CA VAL A 132 13.65 7.81 -2.84
C VAL A 132 12.98 9.01 -3.54
N PRO A 133 13.60 9.58 -4.58
CA PRO A 133 12.99 10.66 -5.36
C PRO A 133 11.64 10.24 -5.97
N LEU A 134 10.68 11.17 -5.97
CA LEU A 134 9.35 10.98 -6.55
C LEU A 134 9.25 11.65 -7.92
N TYR A 135 8.71 10.94 -8.90
CA TYR A 135 8.40 11.45 -10.23
C TYR A 135 6.90 11.33 -10.50
N TYR A 136 6.22 12.45 -10.64
CA TYR A 136 4.79 12.48 -10.92
C TYR A 136 4.55 12.44 -12.45
N ILE A 137 3.68 11.53 -12.90
CA ILE A 137 3.35 11.31 -14.33
C ILE A 137 1.84 11.32 -14.53
#